data_AF-A0A2J8WNB2-F1
#
_entry.id   AF-A0A2J8WNB2-F1
#
_cell.length_a   1.000
_cell.length_b   1.000
_cell.length_c   1.000
_cell.angle_alpha   90.00
_cell.angle_beta   90.00
_cell.angle_gamma   90.00
#
_symmetry.space_group_name_H-M   'P 1'
#
loop_
_entity.id
_entity.type
_entity.pdbx_description
1 polymer ?
#
loop_
_entity_poly.entity_id
_entity_poly.type
_entity_poly.pdbx_seq_one_letter_code
_entity_poly.pdbx_strand_id
1 'polypeptide(L)'
;MSVIAGEAVASVRTLEDKQVLQQCMATLRELFKEQEVPDPTKYFVTRWSTDPWIQMAYSFVKTGGSGEAYDIIAEDIQGTVFFAGEATNRHFPQTVTGAYLSGVREASKIAAF
;
A
#
# COMPACT_ATOMS: atom_id res chain seq x y z
N MET A 1 7.08 8.69 12.80
CA MET A 1 6.85 7.82 11.63
C MET A 1 6.92 8.69 10.39
N SER A 2 7.51 8.20 9.30
CA SER A 2 7.61 8.91 8.02
C SER A 2 7.34 7.92 6.88
N VAL A 3 7.11 8.43 5.68
CA VAL A 3 6.74 7.64 4.49
C VAL A 3 7.74 7.90 3.37
N ILE A 4 8.09 6.85 2.63
CA ILE A 4 8.88 6.91 1.40
C ILE A 4 7.91 6.64 0.24
N ALA A 5 7.80 7.58 -0.72
CA ALA A 5 6.85 7.53 -1.81
C ALA A 5 7.50 7.88 -3.16
N GLY A 6 6.83 7.53 -4.26
CA GLY A 6 7.28 7.86 -5.62
C GLY A 6 8.67 7.32 -5.95
N GLU A 7 9.49 8.14 -6.60
CA GLU A 7 10.85 7.80 -7.03
C GLU A 7 11.76 7.39 -5.87
N ALA A 8 11.55 7.94 -4.68
CA ALA A 8 12.35 7.60 -3.49
C ALA A 8 12.21 6.13 -3.07
N VAL A 9 11.10 5.45 -3.41
CA VAL A 9 10.96 4.01 -3.17
C VAL A 9 11.97 3.23 -4.00
N ALA A 10 12.20 3.65 -5.25
CA ALA A 10 13.16 3.01 -6.14
C ALA A 10 14.60 3.22 -5.65
N SER A 11 14.93 4.41 -5.13
CA SER A 11 16.29 4.70 -4.65
C SER A 11 16.66 3.92 -3.37
N VAL A 12 15.68 3.54 -2.54
CA VAL A 12 15.92 2.80 -1.29
C VAL A 12 15.84 1.28 -1.42
N ARG A 13 15.48 0.76 -2.61
CA ARG A 13 15.23 -0.68 -2.81
C ARG A 13 16.47 -1.57 -2.59
N THR A 14 17.66 -1.04 -2.86
CA THR A 14 18.95 -1.74 -2.72
C THR A 14 19.66 -1.42 -1.41
N LEU A 15 19.12 -0.49 -0.62
CA LEU A 15 19.70 -0.05 0.64
C LEU A 15 19.28 -0.98 1.76
N GLU A 16 20.19 -1.28 2.67
CA GLU A 16 19.88 -1.92 3.95
C GLU A 16 19.10 -0.97 4.87
N ASP A 17 18.36 -1.51 5.83
CA ASP A 17 17.54 -0.72 6.76
C ASP A 17 18.35 0.32 7.54
N LYS A 18 19.62 0.01 7.85
CA LYS A 18 20.54 0.95 8.51
C LYS A 18 20.85 2.16 7.62
N GLN A 19 21.02 1.97 6.32
CA GLN A 19 21.29 3.07 5.38
C GLN A 19 20.06 3.98 5.23
N VAL A 20 18.86 3.40 5.22
CA VAL A 20 17.61 4.17 5.21
C VAL A 20 17.44 4.97 6.52
N LEU A 21 17.76 4.37 7.66
CA LEU A 21 17.78 5.07 8.95
C LEU A 21 18.76 6.25 8.95
N GLN A 22 19.97 6.06 8.42
CA GLN A 22 20.98 7.12 8.33
C GLN A 22 20.48 8.30 7.50
N GLN A 23 19.84 8.05 6.36
CA GLN A 23 19.24 9.10 5.54
C GLN A 23 18.12 9.83 6.30
N CYS A 24 17.23 9.09 6.99
CA CYS A 24 16.16 9.68 7.78
C CYS A 24 16.69 10.56 8.93
N MET A 25 17.73 10.09 9.65
CA MET A 25 18.35 10.85 10.74
C MET A 25 19.13 12.05 10.23
N ALA A 26 19.78 11.97 9.07
CA ALA A 26 20.38 13.13 8.41
C ALA A 26 19.31 14.17 8.09
N THR A 27 18.17 13.77 7.51
CA THR A 27 17.05 14.67 7.24
C THR A 27 16.50 15.30 8.52
N LEU A 28 16.30 14.53 9.60
CA LEU A 28 15.82 15.08 10.87
C LEU A 28 16.81 16.09 11.47
N ARG A 29 18.11 15.81 11.46
CA ARG A 29 19.14 16.74 11.94
C ARG A 29 19.23 18.01 11.08
N GLU A 30 19.00 17.89 9.78
CA GLU A 30 18.91 19.04 8.88
C GLU A 30 17.64 19.86 9.10
N LEU A 31 16.52 19.24 9.50
CA LEU A 31 15.29 19.95 9.87
C LEU A 31 15.42 20.70 11.19
N PHE A 32 16.16 20.13 12.15
CA PHE A 32 16.29 20.62 13.51
C PHE A 32 17.72 21.10 13.82
N LYS A 33 18.35 21.84 12.91
CA LYS A 33 19.77 22.25 13.01
C LYS A 33 20.16 23.00 14.28
N GLU A 34 19.22 23.74 14.86
CA GLU A 34 19.48 24.58 16.04
C GLU A 34 19.39 23.79 17.36
N GLN A 35 19.15 22.47 17.29
CA GLN A 35 19.06 21.61 18.46
C GLN A 35 19.67 20.24 18.20
N GLU A 36 20.14 19.61 19.27
CA GLU A 36 20.62 18.23 19.21
C GLU A 36 19.45 17.26 18.99
N VAL A 37 19.59 16.37 17.99
CA VAL A 37 18.64 15.29 17.73
C VAL A 37 19.27 13.97 18.17
N PRO A 38 18.74 13.31 19.22
CA PRO A 38 19.31 12.08 19.76
C PRO A 38 19.23 10.93 18.77
N ASP A 39 20.08 9.92 18.96
CA ASP A 39 20.01 8.68 18.19
C ASP A 39 18.74 7.89 18.50
N PRO A 40 18.13 7.22 17.50
CA PRO A 40 16.95 6.40 17.72
C PRO A 40 17.32 5.13 18.49
N THR A 41 16.58 4.82 19.56
CA THR A 41 16.79 3.60 20.36
C THR A 41 16.21 2.34 19.71
N LYS A 42 15.26 2.50 18.77
CA LYS A 42 14.65 1.42 18.00
C LYS A 42 14.04 1.98 16.72
N TYR A 43 14.06 1.17 15.65
CA TYR A 43 13.45 1.51 14.36
C TYR A 43 13.04 0.24 13.61
N PHE A 44 12.24 0.40 12.57
CA PHE A 44 12.00 -0.62 11.55
C PHE A 44 11.81 0.07 10.19
N VAL A 45 12.08 -0.64 9.11
CA VAL A 45 11.82 -0.21 7.73
C VAL A 45 10.97 -1.29 7.07
N THR A 46 9.81 -0.93 6.55
CA THR A 46 8.94 -1.90 5.88
C THR A 46 9.47 -2.23 4.48
N ARG A 47 9.37 -3.49 4.07
CA ARG A 47 9.76 -3.96 2.74
C ARG A 47 8.58 -4.58 1.97
N TRP A 48 7.42 -3.89 1.99
CA TRP A 48 6.20 -4.33 1.30
C TRP A 48 6.43 -4.64 -0.19
N SER A 49 7.30 -3.88 -0.85
CA SER A 49 7.64 -4.07 -2.27
C SER A 49 8.28 -5.43 -2.59
N THR A 50 8.84 -6.13 -1.61
CA THR A 50 9.52 -7.43 -1.78
C THR A 50 8.90 -8.54 -0.95
N ASP A 51 7.78 -8.28 -0.26
CA ASP A 51 6.99 -9.34 0.36
C ASP A 51 6.37 -10.19 -0.76
N PRO A 52 6.68 -11.51 -0.85
CA PRO A 52 6.28 -12.34 -1.99
C PRO A 52 4.77 -12.46 -2.17
N TRP A 53 3.97 -12.27 -1.11
CA TRP A 53 2.52 -12.44 -1.13
C TRP A 53 1.74 -11.10 -1.18
N ILE A 54 2.44 -9.96 -1.15
CA ILE A 54 1.82 -8.64 -1.10
C ILE A 54 2.35 -7.72 -2.21
N GLN A 55 3.66 -7.46 -2.27
CA GLN A 55 4.36 -6.69 -3.33
C GLN A 55 3.89 -5.23 -3.56
N MET A 56 2.94 -4.71 -2.79
CA MET A 56 2.38 -3.37 -2.96
C MET A 56 1.91 -2.76 -1.63
N ALA A 57 1.50 -1.50 -1.66
CA ALA A 57 0.79 -0.86 -0.54
C ALA A 57 -0.70 -0.74 -0.82
N TYR A 58 -1.04 -0.13 -1.97
CA TYR A 58 -2.41 0.09 -2.43
C TYR A 58 -2.44 0.38 -3.93
N SER A 59 -3.57 0.11 -4.58
CA SER A 59 -3.79 0.31 -6.01
C SER A 59 -3.93 1.80 -6.39
N PHE A 60 -3.79 2.09 -7.68
CA PHE A 60 -4.13 3.39 -8.27
C PHE A 60 -4.43 3.22 -9.76
N VAL A 61 -5.13 4.19 -10.36
CA VAL A 61 -5.41 4.18 -11.81
C VAL A 61 -4.19 4.72 -12.55
N LYS A 62 -3.51 3.86 -13.31
CA LYS A 62 -2.42 4.27 -14.21
C LYS A 62 -2.96 5.16 -15.34
N THR A 63 -2.10 5.99 -15.91
CA THR A 63 -2.42 6.81 -17.09
C THR A 63 -3.01 5.95 -18.21
N GLY A 64 -4.14 6.39 -18.76
CA GLY A 64 -4.92 5.65 -19.77
C GLY A 64 -5.92 4.64 -19.19
N GLY A 65 -5.96 4.46 -17.87
CA GLY A 65 -6.95 3.61 -17.19
C GLY A 65 -8.26 4.35 -16.85
N SER A 66 -9.26 3.57 -16.45
CA SER A 66 -10.58 4.03 -15.99
C SER A 66 -10.90 3.44 -14.62
N GLY A 67 -11.69 4.16 -13.82
CA GLY A 67 -12.24 3.63 -12.56
C GLY A 67 -13.15 2.42 -12.75
N GLU A 68 -13.66 2.18 -13.97
CA GLU A 68 -14.42 0.97 -14.32
C GLU A 68 -13.59 -0.31 -14.17
N ALA A 69 -12.26 -0.22 -14.22
CA ALA A 69 -11.40 -1.38 -14.04
C ALA A 69 -11.64 -2.08 -12.68
N TYR A 70 -11.96 -1.33 -11.62
CA TYR A 70 -12.29 -1.90 -10.32
C TYR A 70 -13.58 -2.75 -10.37
N ASP A 71 -14.59 -2.28 -11.12
CA ASP A 71 -15.86 -3.00 -11.28
C ASP A 71 -15.66 -4.26 -12.13
N ILE A 72 -14.88 -4.17 -13.22
CA ILE A 72 -14.55 -5.31 -14.09
C ILE A 72 -13.79 -6.40 -13.31
N ILE A 73 -12.81 -6.03 -12.46
CA ILE A 73 -12.13 -7.01 -11.60
C ILE A 73 -13.08 -7.63 -10.57
N ALA A 74 -14.12 -6.92 -10.16
CA ALA A 74 -15.12 -7.40 -9.19
C ALA A 74 -16.23 -8.28 -9.80
N GLU A 75 -16.24 -8.48 -11.12
CA GLU A 75 -17.18 -9.37 -11.79
C GLU A 75 -16.88 -10.83 -11.43
N ASP A 76 -17.92 -11.57 -11.04
CA ASP A 76 -17.78 -12.99 -10.79
C ASP A 76 -17.72 -13.78 -12.10
N ILE A 77 -17.09 -14.95 -12.05
CA ILE A 77 -17.03 -15.87 -13.19
C ILE A 77 -18.03 -16.99 -12.93
N GLN A 78 -19.14 -16.95 -13.66
CA GLN A 78 -20.19 -17.98 -13.69
C GLN A 78 -20.75 -18.32 -12.30
N GLY A 79 -20.86 -17.33 -11.40
CA GLY A 79 -21.33 -17.54 -10.03
C GLY A 79 -20.48 -18.53 -9.22
N THR A 80 -19.23 -18.79 -9.64
CA THR A 80 -18.36 -19.81 -9.04
C THR A 80 -17.08 -19.19 -8.48
N VAL A 81 -16.44 -18.30 -9.23
CA VAL A 81 -15.23 -17.58 -8.79
C VAL A 81 -15.59 -16.13 -8.54
N PHE A 82 -15.34 -15.66 -7.31
CA PHE A 82 -15.64 -14.31 -6.86
C PHE A 82 -14.36 -13.57 -6.48
N PHE A 83 -14.34 -12.25 -6.66
CA PHE A 83 -13.18 -11.41 -6.39
C PHE A 83 -13.52 -10.29 -5.40
N ALA A 84 -12.69 -10.17 -4.38
CA ALA A 84 -12.74 -9.13 -3.37
C ALA A 84 -11.34 -8.55 -3.13
N GLY A 85 -11.27 -7.43 -2.40
CA GLY A 85 -10.05 -6.70 -2.10
C GLY A 85 -10.18 -5.23 -2.47
N GLU A 86 -9.24 -4.41 -2.01
CA GLU A 86 -9.27 -2.95 -2.24
C GLU A 86 -9.28 -2.61 -3.74
N ALA A 87 -8.55 -3.37 -4.55
CA ALA A 87 -8.48 -3.22 -6.01
C ALA A 87 -9.75 -3.68 -6.75
N THR A 88 -10.81 -4.04 -6.02
CA THR A 88 -12.12 -4.43 -6.57
C THR A 88 -13.24 -3.49 -6.12
N ASN A 89 -12.92 -2.43 -5.34
CA ASN A 89 -13.91 -1.52 -4.80
C ASN A 89 -13.73 -0.12 -5.41
N ARG A 90 -14.53 0.19 -6.44
CA ARG A 90 -14.46 1.48 -7.13
C ARG A 90 -14.77 2.69 -6.24
N HIS A 91 -15.67 2.53 -5.28
CA HIS A 91 -16.12 3.63 -4.43
C HIS A 91 -15.11 3.94 -3.31
N PHE A 92 -14.47 2.91 -2.78
CA PHE A 92 -13.55 3.01 -1.65
C PHE A 92 -12.25 2.25 -1.92
N PRO A 93 -11.48 2.58 -2.98
CA PRO A 93 -10.23 1.87 -3.26
C PRO A 93 -9.19 2.12 -2.17
N GLN A 94 -8.08 1.38 -2.19
CA GLN A 94 -6.89 1.54 -1.33
C GLN A 94 -7.07 1.22 0.17
N THR A 95 -8.24 1.49 0.72
CA THR A 95 -8.47 1.49 2.16
C THR A 95 -8.79 0.10 2.69
N VAL A 96 -8.44 -0.14 3.96
CA VAL A 96 -8.88 -1.33 4.71
C VAL A 96 -10.41 -1.43 4.71
N THR A 97 -11.11 -0.31 4.88
CA THR A 97 -12.59 -0.25 4.79
C THR A 97 -13.10 -0.70 3.42
N GLY A 98 -12.45 -0.27 2.35
CA GLY A 98 -12.76 -0.69 0.99
C GLY A 98 -12.63 -2.19 0.76
N ALA A 99 -11.50 -2.75 1.22
CA ALA A 99 -11.27 -4.19 1.20
C ALA A 99 -12.34 -4.93 2.02
N TYR A 100 -12.64 -4.46 3.24
CA TYR A 100 -13.67 -5.04 4.09
C TYR A 100 -15.06 -5.04 3.41
N LEU A 101 -15.50 -3.89 2.90
CA LEU A 101 -16.82 -3.76 2.26
C LEU A 101 -16.91 -4.59 0.96
N SER A 102 -15.80 -4.75 0.22
CA SER A 102 -15.77 -5.67 -0.93
C SER A 102 -15.97 -7.12 -0.51
N GLY A 103 -15.44 -7.53 0.65
CA GLY A 103 -15.70 -8.86 1.21
C GLY A 103 -17.15 -9.05 1.61
N VAL A 104 -17.77 -8.04 2.24
CA VAL A 104 -19.21 -8.07 2.55
C VAL A 104 -20.07 -8.18 1.27
N ARG A 105 -19.70 -7.45 0.21
CA ARG A 105 -20.36 -7.51 -1.10
C ARG A 105 -20.30 -8.92 -1.68
N GLU A 106 -19.12 -9.54 -1.76
CA GLU A 106 -19.00 -10.89 -2.32
C GLU A 106 -19.67 -11.94 -1.44
N ALA A 107 -19.60 -11.83 -0.11
CA ALA A 107 -20.31 -12.71 0.80
C ALA A 107 -21.84 -12.66 0.57
N SER A 108 -22.40 -11.47 0.34
CA SER A 108 -23.82 -11.32 0.01
C SER A 108 -24.18 -11.94 -1.34
N LYS A 109 -23.30 -11.86 -2.35
CA LYS A 109 -23.53 -12.52 -3.65
C LYS A 109 -23.55 -14.04 -3.49
N ILE A 110 -22.54 -14.59 -2.80
CA ILE A 110 -22.39 -16.03 -2.61
C ILE A 110 -23.58 -16.62 -1.84
N ALA A 111 -24.07 -15.93 -0.80
CA ALA A 111 -25.19 -16.41 0.01
C ALA A 111 -26.57 -16.29 -0.68
N ALA A 112 -26.65 -15.59 -1.83
CA ALA A 112 -27.89 -15.43 -2.58
C ALA A 112 -28.11 -16.55 -3.62
N PHE A 113 -27.10 -17.40 -3.84
CA PHE A 113 -27.21 -18.65 -4.62
C PHE A 113 -27.58 -19.83 -3.72
#